data_AF-A0A961WFH7-F1
#
_entry.id   AF-A0A961WFH7-F1
#
_cell.length_a   1.000
_cell.length_b   1.000
_cell.length_c   1.000
_cell.angle_alpha   90.00
_cell.angle_beta   90.00
_cell.angle_gamma   90.00
#
_symmetry.space_group_name_H-M   'P 1'
#
loop_
_entity.id
_entity.type
_entity.pdbx_description
1 polymer ?
#
loop_
_entity_poly.entity_id
_entity_poly.type
_entity_poly.pdbx_seq_one_letter_code
_entity_poly.pdbx_strand_id
1 'polypeptide(L)'
;MQTLGEVPVRYLIAMIVAVAVALAVTIYVSSPVASWVVRQYTFESPDSVADLHALVYMAVNLVGLILGWVIGWALGGVIEKDDPVQ
;
A
#
# COMPACT_ATOMS: atom_id res chain seq x y z
N MET A 1 -17.58 -14.65 -28.31
CA MET A 1 -17.33 -15.41 -27.07
C MET A 1 -16.05 -14.83 -26.49
N GLN A 2 -16.18 -13.89 -25.55
CA GLN A 2 -15.05 -13.24 -24.87
C GLN A 2 -14.46 -14.28 -23.92
N THR A 3 -13.29 -14.83 -24.26
CA THR A 3 -12.54 -15.70 -23.34
C THR A 3 -12.31 -14.91 -22.07
N LEU A 4 -12.76 -15.43 -20.92
CA LEU A 4 -12.55 -14.80 -19.62
C LEU A 4 -11.04 -14.53 -19.49
N GLY A 5 -10.69 -13.24 -19.49
CA GLY A 5 -9.32 -12.78 -19.66
C GLY A 5 -8.44 -13.22 -18.51
N GLU A 6 -7.37 -13.95 -18.83
CA GLU A 6 -6.33 -14.30 -17.87
C GLU A 6 -5.70 -12.99 -17.35
N VAL A 7 -5.77 -12.79 -16.04
CA VAL A 7 -5.08 -11.66 -15.40
C VAL A 7 -3.58 -11.90 -15.59
N PRO A 8 -2.83 -11.02 -16.27
CA PRO A 8 -1.40 -11.27 -16.49
C PRO A 8 -0.69 -11.45 -15.16
N VAL A 9 0.26 -12.40 -15.09
CA VAL A 9 0.98 -12.78 -13.86
C VAL A 9 1.54 -11.55 -13.12
N ARG A 10 1.99 -10.54 -13.88
CA ARG A 10 2.44 -9.26 -13.37
C ARG A 10 1.42 -8.53 -12.48
N TYR A 11 0.15 -8.53 -12.86
CA TYR A 11 -0.91 -7.89 -12.07
C TYR A 11 -1.18 -8.68 -10.77
N LEU A 12 -1.18 -10.01 -10.84
CA LEU A 12 -1.36 -10.85 -9.64
C LEU A 12 -0.24 -10.61 -8.63
N ILE A 13 1.02 -10.58 -9.09
CA ILE A 13 2.18 -10.29 -8.23
C ILE A 13 2.05 -8.88 -7.63
N ALA A 14 1.70 -7.88 -8.45
CA ALA A 14 1.50 -6.51 -7.98
C ALA A 14 0.43 -6.43 -6.88
N MET A 15 -0.69 -7.13 -7.03
CA MET A 15 -1.75 -7.17 -6.03
C MET A 15 -1.32 -7.85 -4.72
N ILE A 16 -0.65 -9.00 -4.79
CA ILE A 16 -0.19 -9.74 -3.60
C ILE A 16 0.83 -8.92 -2.81
N VAL A 17 1.81 -8.33 -3.50
CA VAL A 17 2.84 -7.51 -2.86
C VAL A 17 2.22 -6.23 -2.29
N ALA A 18 1.28 -5.58 -2.99
CA ALA A 18 0.55 -4.43 -2.47
C ALA A 18 -0.14 -4.73 -1.15
N VAL A 19 -0.90 -5.84 -1.07
CA VAL A 19 -1.62 -6.23 0.15
C VAL A 19 -0.64 -6.59 1.27
N ALA A 20 0.42 -7.33 0.99
CA ALA A 20 1.42 -7.71 2.00
C ALA A 20 2.11 -6.47 2.61
N VAL A 21 2.51 -5.51 1.76
CA VAL A 21 3.13 -4.26 2.22
C VAL A 21 2.12 -3.39 2.96
N ALA A 22 0.89 -3.25 2.45
CA ALA A 22 -0.15 -2.48 3.12
C ALA A 22 -0.46 -3.04 4.52
N LEU A 23 -0.50 -4.37 4.67
CA LEU A 23 -0.69 -5.03 5.97
C LEU A 23 0.48 -4.75 6.92
N ALA A 24 1.72 -4.86 6.44
CA ALA A 24 2.90 -4.53 7.24
C ALA A 24 2.89 -3.06 7.70
N VAL A 25 2.54 -2.14 6.80
CA VAL A 25 2.43 -0.70 7.09
C VAL A 25 1.32 -0.44 8.12
N THR A 26 0.15 -1.07 7.95
CA THR A 26 -0.99 -0.98 8.87
C THR A 26 -0.62 -1.36 10.30
N ILE A 27 0.12 -2.46 10.45
CA ILE A 27 0.47 -3.02 11.77
C ILE A 27 1.62 -2.23 12.42
N TYR A 28 2.67 -1.89 11.66
CA TYR A 28 3.93 -1.44 12.25
C TYR A 28 4.26 0.03 12.04
N VAL A 29 3.69 0.70 11.03
CA VAL A 29 4.15 2.02 10.58
C VAL A 29 3.09 3.10 10.78
N SER A 30 1.83 2.83 10.42
CA SER A 30 0.80 3.85 10.33
C SER A 30 0.49 4.53 11.66
N SER A 31 0.39 3.77 12.76
CA SER A 31 0.11 4.35 14.09
C SER A 31 1.28 5.15 14.68
N PRO A 32 2.54 4.66 14.64
CA PRO A 32 3.70 5.47 15.05
C PRO A 32 3.85 6.77 14.26
N VAL A 33 3.67 6.72 12.93
CA VAL A 33 3.75 7.92 12.08
C VAL A 33 2.63 8.91 12.39
N ALA A 34 1.39 8.43 12.50
CA ALA A 34 0.25 9.29 12.87
C ALA A 34 0.47 9.96 14.24
N SER A 35 0.97 9.21 15.22
CA SER A 35 1.31 9.74 16.55
C SER A 35 2.44 10.76 16.51
N TRP A 36 3.43 10.57 15.63
CA TRP A 36 4.52 11.53 15.44
C TRP A 36 4.03 12.83 14.80
N VAL A 37 3.16 12.75 13.78
CA VAL A 37 2.58 13.93 13.11
C VAL A 37 1.72 14.73 14.08
N VAL A 38 0.82 14.08 14.81
CA VAL A 38 -0.04 14.75 15.81
C VAL A 38 0.80 15.55 16.82
N ARG A 39 1.95 15.02 17.28
CA ARG A 39 2.81 15.73 18.23
C ARG A 39 3.42 17.04 17.70
N GLN A 40 3.38 17.27 16.39
CA GLN A 40 3.89 18.51 15.79
C GLN A 40 2.89 19.68 15.85
N TYR A 41 1.64 19.41 16.24
CA TYR A 41 0.57 20.41 16.26
C TYR A 41 0.02 20.63 17.68
N THR A 42 -0.55 21.81 17.90
CA THR A 42 -1.31 22.13 19.11
C THR A 42 -2.79 22.10 18.77
N PHE A 43 -3.60 21.45 19.59
CA PHE A 43 -5.03 21.26 19.35
C PHE A 43 -5.84 21.89 20.46
N GLU A 44 -6.97 22.48 20.08
CA GLU A 44 -7.94 23.06 21.02
C GLU A 44 -8.90 22.01 21.58
N SER A 45 -9.08 20.89 20.87
CA SER A 45 -9.98 19.81 21.26
C SER A 45 -9.35 18.41 21.04
N PRO A 46 -9.78 17.40 21.83
CA PRO A 46 -9.40 16.02 21.62
C PRO A 46 -9.90 15.44 20.29
N ASP A 47 -11.03 15.93 19.77
CA ASP A 47 -11.62 15.43 18.53
C ASP A 47 -10.71 15.74 17.33
N SER A 48 -10.15 16.95 17.27
CA SER A 48 -9.21 17.33 16.21
C SER A 48 -7.92 16.50 16.21
N VAL A 49 -7.50 15.99 17.37
CA VAL A 49 -6.38 15.05 17.49
C VAL A 49 -6.72 13.73 16.82
N ALA A 50 -7.90 13.19 17.11
CA ALA A 50 -8.36 11.91 16.57
C ALA A 50 -8.54 11.98 15.04
N ASP A 51 -9.12 13.07 14.53
CA ASP A 51 -9.32 13.29 13.09
C ASP A 51 -7.99 13.33 12.33
N LEU A 52 -7.01 14.09 12.82
CA LEU A 52 -5.70 14.15 12.18
C LEU A 52 -4.97 12.81 12.27
N HIS A 53 -5.05 12.13 13.41
CA HIS A 53 -4.45 10.80 13.58
C HIS A 53 -5.02 9.82 12.55
N ALA A 54 -6.35 9.75 12.43
CA ALA A 54 -7.04 8.89 11.47
C ALA A 54 -6.68 9.24 10.02
N LEU A 55 -6.64 10.53 9.67
CA LEU A 55 -6.24 11.00 8.34
C LEU A 55 -4.82 10.55 7.99
N VAL A 56 -3.86 10.77 8.88
CA VAL A 56 -2.46 10.38 8.65
C VAL A 56 -2.34 8.85 8.59
N TYR A 57 -3.02 8.13 9.47
CA TYR A 57 -3.06 6.67 9.47
C TYR A 57 -3.53 6.12 8.11
N MET A 58 -4.64 6.65 7.59
CA MET A 58 -5.15 6.30 6.27
C MET A 58 -4.19 6.65 5.14
N ALA A 59 -3.60 7.86 5.18
CA ALA A 59 -2.65 8.31 4.16
C ALA A 59 -1.40 7.43 4.11
N VAL A 60 -0.84 7.06 5.26
CA VAL A 60 0.34 6.18 5.34
C VAL A 60 0.02 4.80 4.80
N ASN A 61 -1.15 4.25 5.10
CA ASN A 61 -1.60 2.97 4.53
C ASN A 61 -1.77 3.04 3.00
N LEU A 62 -2.34 4.13 2.48
CA LEU A 62 -2.48 4.34 1.04
C LEU A 62 -1.11 4.40 0.36
N VAL A 63 -0.13 5.10 0.95
CA VAL A 63 1.25 5.13 0.46
C VAL A 63 1.86 3.74 0.49
N GLY A 64 1.68 2.98 1.58
CA GLY A 64 2.15 1.59 1.68
C GLY A 64 1.59 0.70 0.57
N LEU A 65 0.29 0.81 0.28
CA LEU A 65 -0.37 0.07 -0.78
C LEU A 65 0.21 0.41 -2.16
N ILE A 66 0.38 1.70 -2.45
CA ILE A 66 0.95 2.17 -3.73
C ILE A 66 2.39 1.67 -3.89
N LEU A 67 3.21 1.76 -2.84
CA LEU A 67 4.60 1.30 -2.87
C LEU A 67 4.68 -0.21 -3.09
N GLY A 68 3.88 -1.00 -2.38
CA GLY A 68 3.82 -2.44 -2.58
C GLY A 68 3.37 -2.82 -3.99
N TRP A 69 2.38 -2.09 -4.54
CA TRP A 69 1.95 -2.29 -5.92
C TRP A 69 3.06 -1.99 -6.93
N VAL A 70 3.76 -0.86 -6.79
CA VAL A 70 4.90 -0.50 -7.66
C VAL A 70 6.01 -1.54 -7.61
N ILE A 71 6.36 -2.02 -6.41
CA ILE A 71 7.38 -3.06 -6.22
C ILE A 71 6.94 -4.35 -6.89
N GLY A 72 5.72 -4.83 -6.63
CA GLY A 72 5.22 -6.07 -7.24
C GLY A 72 5.07 -5.98 -8.76
N TRP A 73 4.72 -4.79 -9.28
CA TRP A 73 4.67 -4.53 -10.72
C TRP A 73 6.04 -4.58 -11.40
N ALA A 74 7.07 -4.06 -10.73
CA ALA A 74 8.45 -4.14 -11.19
C ALA A 74 8.96 -5.58 -11.18
N LEU A 75 8.73 -6.32 -10.08
CA LEU A 75 9.11 -7.73 -9.96
C LEU A 75 8.39 -8.62 -10.98
N GLY A 76 7.07 -8.46 -11.13
CA GLY A 76 6.30 -9.22 -12.10
C GLY A 76 6.73 -8.96 -13.55
N GLY A 77 7.14 -7.73 -13.87
CA GLY A 77 7.67 -7.39 -15.19
C GLY A 77 9.09 -7.92 -15.47
N VAL A 78 9.82 -8.35 -14.44
CA VAL A 78 11.09 -9.09 -14.61
C VAL A 78 10.77 -10.55 -14.88
N ILE A 79 9.90 -11.17 -14.07
CA ILE A 79 9.55 -12.60 -14.20
C ILE A 79 8.92 -12.90 -15.56
N GLU A 80 8.02 -12.04 -16.05
CA GLU A 80 7.36 -12.21 -17.34
C GLU A 80 8.33 -12.13 -18.54
N LYS A 81 9.47 -11.45 -18.39
CA LYS A 81 10.51 -11.42 -19.44
C LYS A 81 11.33 -12.70 -19.51
N ASP A 82 11.44 -13.41 -18.39
CA ASP A 82 12.24 -14.63 -18.25
C ASP A 82 11.45 -15.90 -18.59
N ASP A 83 10.14 -15.77 -18.89
CA ASP A 83 9.34 -16.81 -19.55
C ASP A 83 9.42 -16.59 -21.08
N PRO A 84 10.43 -17.14 -21.79
CA PRO A 84 10.40 -17.18 -23.24
C PRO A 84 9.19 -18.02 -23.64
N VAL A 85 8.26 -17.39 -24.34
CA VAL A 85 7.15 -18.05 -25.04
C VAL A 85 7.72 -19.28 -25.77
N GLN A 86 7.41 -20.47 -25.26
CA GLN A 86 7.49 -21.71 -26.03
C GLN A 86 6.29 -21.82 -26.95
#